data_AF-A0A316B870-F1
#
_entry.id   AF-A0A316B870-F1
#
_cell.length_a   1.000
_cell.length_b   1.000
_cell.length_c   1.000
_cell.angle_alpha   90.00
_cell.angle_beta   90.00
_cell.angle_gamma   90.00
#
_symmetry.space_group_name_H-M   'P 1'
#
loop_
_entity.id
_entity.type
_entity.pdbx_description
1 polymer ?
#
loop_
_entity_poly.entity_id
_entity_poly.type
_entity_poly.pdbx_seq_one_letter_code
_entity_poly.pdbx_strand_id
1 'polypeptide(L)'
;MPDVNVTPVSLKCKICGGDIINDYLVGTSRCANCGNRWAIADLYPDYAKYQRIIANITKANDIVESENKAASANEAKLLFKTSVIECSKFNDPISSDLVRICEEGQKKADLLAIYAKGKGYYDKGSYSSAISTLSKAKGFRDADAMIEIAKEELEKKRRKDIPWDVVFSLPLPAAVGLFFREVCHWPWAVCILLFLAGSAGLGYVLYRGGVIEIIIKILSFLAAGPIILFSVLAYAFHVPTVISVIVAIVAPIALFIVFAISTEQLSILTNNKN
;
A
#
# COMPACT_ATOMS: atom_id res chain seq x y z
N MET A 1 -18.07 -17.32 28.95
CA MET A 1 -17.35 -16.03 28.96
C MET A 1 -17.55 -15.44 30.34
N PRO A 2 -16.50 -15.14 31.12
CA PRO A 2 -16.66 -14.49 32.42
C PRO A 2 -17.12 -13.04 32.23
N ASP A 3 -17.96 -12.55 33.15
CA ASP A 3 -18.51 -11.19 33.13
C ASP A 3 -17.38 -10.13 33.13
N VAL A 4 -17.25 -9.40 32.03
CA VAL A 4 -16.26 -8.32 31.83
C VAL A 4 -16.67 -7.02 32.55
N ASN A 5 -17.72 -7.06 33.38
CA ASN A 5 -18.37 -5.90 33.99
C ASN A 5 -18.17 -5.84 35.51
N VAL A 6 -16.99 -6.20 36.00
CA VAL A 6 -16.64 -5.96 37.41
C VAL A 6 -16.29 -4.49 37.58
N THR A 7 -16.98 -3.79 38.48
CA THR A 7 -16.73 -2.39 38.79
C THR A 7 -15.27 -2.20 39.26
N PRO A 8 -14.57 -1.15 38.78
CA PRO A 8 -13.20 -0.87 39.20
C PRO A 8 -13.17 -0.64 40.72
N VAL A 9 -12.12 -1.13 41.37
CA VAL A 9 -11.94 -0.98 42.82
C VAL A 9 -11.64 0.49 43.12
N SER A 10 -12.69 1.27 43.37
CA SER A 10 -12.59 2.66 43.81
C SER A 10 -12.08 2.71 45.26
N LEU A 11 -10.77 2.88 45.44
CA LEU A 11 -10.17 3.16 46.74
C LEU A 11 -10.11 4.67 46.96
N LYS A 12 -10.50 5.11 48.16
CA LYS A 12 -10.39 6.51 48.58
C LYS A 12 -9.06 6.73 49.30
N CYS A 13 -8.45 7.88 49.08
CA CYS A 13 -7.23 8.29 49.74
C CYS A 13 -7.45 8.48 51.24
N LYS A 14 -6.64 7.84 52.08
CA LYS A 14 -6.73 7.97 53.55
C LYS A 14 -6.38 9.37 54.08
N ILE A 15 -5.69 10.19 53.29
CA ILE A 15 -5.21 11.53 53.69
C ILE A 15 -6.23 12.62 53.33
N CYS A 16 -6.75 12.61 52.10
CA CYS A 16 -7.62 13.68 51.60
C CYS A 16 -9.00 13.21 51.10
N GLY A 17 -9.32 11.91 51.21
CA GLY A 17 -10.58 11.35 50.75
C GLY A 17 -10.79 11.32 49.22
N GLY A 18 -9.82 11.78 48.43
CA GLY A 18 -9.90 11.80 46.96
C GLY A 18 -9.75 10.42 46.32
N ASP A 19 -10.18 10.26 45.07
CA ASP A 19 -10.08 9.00 44.34
C ASP A 19 -8.64 8.60 44.03
N ILE A 20 -8.36 7.30 44.09
CA ILE A 20 -7.08 6.71 43.71
C ILE A 20 -7.15 6.22 42.27
N ILE A 21 -6.19 6.67 41.46
CA ILE A 21 -5.97 6.22 40.09
C ILE A 21 -4.84 5.19 40.13
N ASN A 22 -5.09 4.00 39.61
CA ASN A 22 -4.13 2.90 39.56
C ASN A 22 -3.42 2.87 38.22
N ASP A 23 -2.08 2.84 38.25
CA ASP A 23 -1.25 2.52 37.09
C ASP A 23 -0.68 1.10 37.27
N TYR A 24 -1.34 0.13 36.65
CA TYR A 24 -0.97 -1.28 36.70
C TYR A 24 0.26 -1.63 35.85
N LEU A 25 0.79 -0.71 35.04
CA LEU A 25 2.01 -0.98 34.26
C LEU A 25 3.24 -0.57 35.06
N VAL A 26 3.15 0.57 35.74
CA VAL A 26 4.21 1.10 36.60
C VAL A 26 4.17 0.47 38.00
N GLY A 27 3.02 -0.10 38.39
CA GLY A 27 2.83 -0.69 39.71
C GLY A 27 2.67 0.35 40.81
N THR A 28 2.11 1.51 40.46
CA THR A 28 1.91 2.62 41.40
C THR A 28 0.47 3.09 41.38
N SER A 29 -0.03 3.49 42.55
CA SER A 29 -1.34 4.10 42.71
C SER A 29 -1.16 5.55 43.15
N ARG A 30 -1.86 6.49 42.53
CA ARG A 30 -1.77 7.92 42.83
C ARG A 30 -3.14 8.50 43.20
N CYS A 31 -3.20 9.32 44.25
CA CYS A 31 -4.41 10.09 44.53
C CYS A 31 -4.59 11.24 43.52
N ALA A 32 -5.79 11.34 42.93
CA ALA A 32 -6.15 12.37 41.97
C ALA A 32 -6.13 13.80 42.58
N ASN A 33 -6.41 13.92 43.89
CA ASN A 33 -6.54 15.20 44.57
C ASN A 33 -5.22 15.69 45.21
N CYS A 34 -4.58 14.86 46.04
CA CYS A 34 -3.35 15.27 46.76
C CYS A 34 -2.04 14.82 46.10
N GLY A 35 -2.09 13.97 45.07
CA GLY A 35 -0.90 13.52 44.34
C GLY A 35 -0.02 12.50 45.06
N ASN A 36 -0.32 12.13 46.31
CA ASN A 36 0.38 11.08 47.05
C ASN A 36 0.35 9.75 46.29
N ARG A 37 1.46 8.99 46.39
CA ARG A 37 1.68 7.74 45.67
C ARG A 37 1.93 6.59 46.64
N TRP A 38 1.44 5.41 46.27
CA TRP A 38 1.66 4.16 46.98
C TRP A 38 2.10 3.08 45.99
N ALA A 39 2.81 2.07 46.48
CA ALA A 39 3.01 0.87 45.68
C ALA A 39 1.66 0.17 45.54
N ILE A 40 1.35 -0.32 44.34
CA ILE A 40 0.06 -0.97 44.11
C ILE A 40 -0.05 -2.29 44.90
N ALA A 41 1.07 -2.92 45.23
CA ALA A 41 1.14 -4.10 46.08
C ALA A 41 0.65 -3.83 47.52
N ASP A 42 0.77 -2.60 48.01
CA ASP A 42 0.27 -2.20 49.34
C ASP A 42 -1.27 -2.13 49.37
N LEU A 43 -1.89 -1.91 48.21
CA LEU A 43 -3.34 -1.83 48.02
C LEU A 43 -3.92 -3.19 47.57
N TYR A 44 -3.15 -3.97 46.83
CA TYR A 44 -3.52 -5.27 46.27
C TYR A 44 -2.39 -6.30 46.50
N PRO A 45 -2.47 -7.10 47.58
CA PRO A 45 -1.40 -8.05 47.94
C PRO A 45 -1.09 -9.08 46.84
N ASP A 46 -2.12 -9.49 46.09
CA ASP A 46 -2.01 -10.48 45.02
C ASP A 46 -1.46 -9.92 43.69
N TYR A 47 -1.10 -8.64 43.65
CA TYR A 47 -0.64 -7.98 42.42
C TYR A 47 0.59 -8.67 41.79
N ALA A 48 1.43 -9.31 42.59
CA ALA A 48 2.60 -10.05 42.13
C ALA A 48 2.28 -11.11 41.06
N LYS A 49 1.07 -11.68 41.07
CA LYS A 49 0.63 -12.69 40.07
C LYS A 49 0.56 -12.13 38.64
N TYR A 50 0.45 -10.81 38.50
CA TYR A 50 0.36 -10.12 37.21
C TYR A 50 1.71 -9.68 36.63
N GLN A 51 2.82 -9.80 37.37
CA GLN A 51 4.13 -9.28 36.94
C GLN A 51 4.55 -9.77 35.54
N ARG A 52 4.33 -11.06 35.24
CA ARG A 52 4.66 -11.61 33.93
C ARG A 52 3.79 -11.02 32.81
N ILE A 53 2.50 -10.82 33.08
CA ILE A 53 1.56 -10.25 32.12
C ILE A 53 1.94 -8.79 31.85
N ILE A 54 2.22 -8.03 32.90
CA ILE A 54 2.65 -6.63 32.80
C ILE A 54 3.95 -6.52 32.01
N ALA A 55 4.94 -7.39 32.26
CA ALA A 55 6.18 -7.40 31.49
C ALA A 55 5.95 -7.63 29.99
N ASN A 56 5.02 -8.53 29.62
CA ASN A 56 4.64 -8.73 28.21
C ASN A 56 3.95 -7.52 27.61
N ILE A 57 3.05 -6.86 28.36
CA ILE A 57 2.35 -5.65 27.94
C ILE A 57 3.34 -4.50 27.74
N THR A 58 4.27 -4.29 28.68
CA THR A 58 5.31 -3.27 28.57
C THR A 58 6.19 -3.51 27.36
N LYS A 59 6.68 -4.74 27.18
CA LYS A 59 7.46 -5.10 25.97
C LYS A 59 6.67 -4.83 24.68
N ALA A 60 5.39 -5.16 24.66
CA ALA A 60 4.54 -4.91 23.50
C ALA A 60 4.36 -3.41 23.23
N ASN A 61 4.17 -2.59 24.26
CA ASN A 61 4.12 -1.14 24.16
C ASN A 61 5.45 -0.57 23.64
N ASP A 62 6.58 -1.01 24.17
CA ASP A 62 7.91 -0.58 23.72
C ASP A 62 8.10 -0.84 22.23
N ILE A 63 7.67 -2.01 21.74
CA ILE A 63 7.68 -2.33 20.31
C ILE A 63 6.76 -1.37 19.54
N VAL A 64 5.54 -1.14 20.03
CA VAL A 64 4.57 -0.23 19.39
C VAL A 64 5.06 1.21 19.32
N GLU A 65 5.91 1.65 20.24
CA GLU A 65 6.42 3.02 20.29
C GLU A 65 7.74 3.20 19.52
N SER A 66 8.64 2.22 19.58
CA SER A 66 10.01 2.34 19.03
C SER A 66 10.19 1.75 17.64
N GLU A 67 9.47 0.68 17.30
CA GLU A 67 9.73 -0.08 16.07
C GLU A 67 8.97 0.48 14.86
N ASN A 68 9.48 0.20 13.66
CA ASN A 68 8.90 0.65 12.38
C ASN A 68 8.64 -0.49 11.40
N LYS A 69 8.77 -1.75 11.85
CA LYS A 69 8.69 -2.94 11.00
C LYS A 69 7.35 -3.66 11.20
N ALA A 70 6.82 -4.20 10.10
CA ALA A 70 5.58 -4.97 10.13
C ALA A 70 5.69 -6.25 10.97
N ALA A 71 6.88 -6.89 10.98
CA ALA A 71 7.12 -8.07 11.81
C ALA A 71 6.99 -7.75 13.30
N SER A 72 7.54 -6.62 13.75
CA SER A 72 7.45 -6.16 15.13
C SER A 72 6.01 -5.86 15.54
N ALA A 73 5.19 -5.31 14.63
CA ALA A 73 3.77 -5.09 14.89
C ALA A 73 3.01 -6.40 15.20
N ASN A 74 3.32 -7.49 14.47
CA ASN A 74 2.74 -8.81 14.72
C ASN A 74 3.23 -9.40 16.05
N GLU A 75 4.51 -9.21 16.41
CA GLU A 75 5.04 -9.61 17.70
C GLU A 75 4.31 -8.89 18.85
N ALA A 76 4.18 -7.57 18.78
CA ALA A 76 3.45 -6.79 19.78
C ALA A 76 1.99 -7.25 19.91
N LYS A 77 1.30 -7.47 18.78
CA LYS A 77 -0.08 -7.97 18.79
C LYS A 77 -0.18 -9.35 19.45
N LEU A 78 0.78 -10.25 19.20
CA LEU A 78 0.82 -11.56 19.82
C LEU A 78 1.04 -11.46 21.34
N LEU A 79 1.95 -10.59 21.78
CA LEU A 79 2.20 -10.34 23.21
C LEU A 79 0.94 -9.82 23.93
N PHE A 80 0.21 -8.86 23.35
CA PHE A 80 -1.07 -8.41 23.92
C PHE A 80 -2.11 -9.54 23.95
N LYS A 81 -2.23 -10.34 22.88
CA LYS A 81 -3.19 -11.44 22.83
C LYS A 81 -2.89 -12.52 23.86
N THR A 82 -1.63 -12.89 24.03
CA THR A 82 -1.20 -13.82 25.07
C THR A 82 -1.49 -13.26 26.45
N SER A 83 -1.27 -11.95 26.66
CA SER A 83 -1.56 -11.26 27.92
C SER A 83 -3.06 -11.26 28.24
N VAL A 84 -3.95 -11.05 27.26
CA VAL A 84 -5.41 -11.19 27.44
C VAL A 84 -5.79 -12.60 27.86
N ILE A 85 -5.24 -13.63 27.20
CA ILE A 85 -5.51 -15.03 27.53
C ILE A 85 -5.05 -15.33 28.96
N GLU A 86 -3.89 -14.84 29.37
CA GLU A 86 -3.38 -15.02 30.72
C GLU A 86 -4.22 -14.26 31.76
N CYS A 87 -4.64 -13.02 31.48
CA CYS A 87 -5.55 -12.28 32.33
C CYS A 87 -6.90 -12.99 32.51
N SER A 88 -7.41 -13.66 31.46
CA SER A 88 -8.71 -14.35 31.52
C SER A 88 -8.75 -15.53 32.51
N LYS A 89 -7.59 -15.98 33.00
CA LYS A 89 -7.48 -16.99 34.06
C LYS A 89 -7.83 -16.43 35.44
N PHE A 90 -7.87 -15.11 35.59
CA PHE A 90 -8.17 -14.42 36.83
C PHE A 90 -9.51 -13.68 36.71
N ASN A 91 -10.34 -13.78 37.74
CA ASN A 91 -11.66 -13.13 37.79
C ASN A 91 -11.66 -12.00 38.83
N ASP A 92 -10.87 -10.95 38.59
CA ASP A 92 -10.79 -9.79 39.47
C ASP A 92 -10.68 -8.47 38.68
N PRO A 93 -10.94 -7.32 39.31
CA PRO A 93 -10.96 -6.02 38.62
C PRO A 93 -9.64 -5.67 37.92
N ILE A 94 -8.50 -6.13 38.44
CA ILE A 94 -7.18 -5.85 37.84
C ILE A 94 -7.06 -6.60 36.51
N SER A 95 -7.52 -7.85 36.44
CA SER A 95 -7.50 -8.59 35.16
C SER A 95 -8.37 -7.92 34.11
N SER A 96 -9.55 -7.40 34.47
CA SER A 96 -10.42 -6.65 33.56
C SER A 96 -9.74 -5.38 33.02
N ASP A 97 -9.13 -4.58 33.90
CA ASP A 97 -8.40 -3.38 33.50
C ASP A 97 -7.20 -3.69 32.61
N LEU A 98 -6.42 -4.74 32.92
CA LEU A 98 -5.30 -5.19 32.09
C LEU A 98 -5.76 -5.71 30.72
N VAL A 99 -6.90 -6.40 30.65
CA VAL A 99 -7.50 -6.82 29.37
C VAL A 99 -7.84 -5.61 28.52
N ARG A 100 -8.48 -4.58 29.10
CA ARG A 100 -8.78 -3.33 28.40
C ARG A 100 -7.51 -2.65 27.86
N ILE A 101 -6.45 -2.57 28.66
CA ILE A 101 -5.14 -2.04 28.23
C ILE A 101 -4.59 -2.86 27.05
N CYS A 102 -4.68 -4.19 27.11
CA CYS A 102 -4.23 -5.05 26.01
C CYS A 102 -5.06 -4.87 24.74
N GLU A 103 -6.37 -4.70 24.83
CA GLU A 103 -7.24 -4.46 23.68
C GLU A 103 -6.94 -3.12 23.00
N GLU A 104 -6.69 -2.07 23.78
CA GLU A 104 -6.20 -0.79 23.26
C GLU A 104 -4.82 -0.93 22.61
N GLY A 105 -3.91 -1.67 23.25
CA GLY A 105 -2.59 -1.99 22.72
C GLY A 105 -2.66 -2.74 21.38
N GLN A 106 -3.58 -3.71 21.25
CA GLN A 106 -3.81 -4.42 19.98
C GLN A 106 -4.24 -3.49 18.85
N LYS A 107 -5.12 -2.52 19.13
CA LYS A 107 -5.51 -1.50 18.14
C LYS A 107 -4.32 -0.65 17.70
N LYS A 108 -3.44 -0.26 18.62
CA LYS A 108 -2.21 0.48 18.29
C LYS A 108 -1.23 -0.39 17.49
N ALA A 109 -1.09 -1.66 17.82
CA ALA A 109 -0.26 -2.59 17.05
C ALA A 109 -0.78 -2.78 15.61
N ASP A 110 -2.10 -2.83 15.42
CA ASP A 110 -2.71 -2.87 14.09
C ASP A 110 -2.41 -1.58 13.28
N LEU A 111 -2.47 -0.41 13.93
CA LEU A 111 -2.06 0.85 13.31
C LEU A 111 -0.58 0.83 12.92
N LEU A 112 0.30 0.30 13.78
CA LEU A 112 1.72 0.14 13.47
C LEU A 112 1.94 -0.78 12.25
N ALA A 113 1.20 -1.89 12.14
CA ALA A 113 1.30 -2.79 11.00
C ALA A 113 0.94 -2.10 9.68
N ILE A 114 -0.14 -1.30 9.69
CA ILE A 114 -0.58 -0.50 8.54
C ILE A 114 0.47 0.56 8.19
N TYR A 115 0.96 1.29 9.20
CA TYR A 115 1.99 2.31 9.04
C TYR A 115 3.27 1.73 8.43
N ALA A 116 3.79 0.64 8.99
CA ALA A 116 5.00 -0.02 8.51
C ALA A 116 4.86 -0.52 7.07
N LYS A 117 3.67 -1.04 6.69
CA LYS A 117 3.37 -1.42 5.32
C LYS A 117 3.34 -0.22 4.37
N GLY A 118 2.69 0.87 4.80
CA GLY A 118 2.64 2.13 4.05
C GLY A 118 4.03 2.72 3.81
N LYS A 119 4.86 2.74 4.86
CA LYS A 119 6.28 3.14 4.79
C LYS A 119 7.07 2.26 3.82
N GLY A 120 6.87 0.94 3.87
CA GLY A 120 7.49 0.02 2.92
C GLY A 120 7.10 0.28 1.45
N TYR A 121 5.89 0.77 1.16
CA TYR A 121 5.53 1.22 -0.19
C TYR A 121 6.17 2.56 -0.56
N TYR A 122 6.29 3.47 0.41
CA TYR A 122 6.96 4.75 0.22
C TYR A 122 8.44 4.56 -0.14
N ASP A 123 9.14 3.72 0.62
CA ASP A 123 10.57 3.41 0.39
C ASP A 123 10.82 2.75 -0.98
N LYS A 124 9.83 2.02 -1.50
CA LYS A 124 9.86 1.41 -2.85
C LYS A 124 9.46 2.37 -3.97
N GLY A 125 9.18 3.65 -3.67
CA GLY A 125 8.71 4.63 -4.65
C GLY A 125 7.29 4.37 -5.18
N SER A 126 6.52 3.50 -4.52
CA SER A 126 5.13 3.19 -4.85
C SER A 126 4.18 4.16 -4.13
N TYR A 127 4.32 5.46 -4.43
CA TYR A 127 3.67 6.55 -3.70
C TYR A 127 2.14 6.46 -3.66
N SER A 128 1.48 6.04 -4.75
CA SER A 128 0.02 5.88 -4.76
C SER A 128 -0.46 4.80 -3.77
N SER A 129 0.28 3.70 -3.64
CA SER A 129 -0.04 2.63 -2.69
C SER A 129 0.34 3.02 -1.25
N ALA A 130 1.40 3.81 -1.10
CA ALA A 130 1.79 4.38 0.18
C ALA A 130 0.69 5.30 0.73
N ILE A 131 0.19 6.25 -0.07
CA ILE A 131 -0.87 7.18 0.32
C ILE A 131 -2.13 6.44 0.80
N SER A 132 -2.62 5.46 0.02
CA SER A 132 -3.85 4.73 0.36
C SER A 132 -3.72 3.81 1.57
N THR A 133 -2.49 3.37 1.86
CA THR A 133 -2.21 2.53 3.04
C THR A 133 -2.03 3.41 4.28
N LEU A 134 -1.20 4.46 4.19
CA LEU A 134 -0.94 5.39 5.28
C LEU A 134 -2.20 6.17 5.70
N SER A 135 -3.12 6.46 4.77
CA SER A 135 -4.38 7.13 5.11
C SER A 135 -5.26 6.34 6.08
N LYS A 136 -5.06 5.02 6.20
CA LYS A 136 -5.75 4.17 7.18
C LYS A 136 -5.14 4.26 8.58
N ALA A 137 -3.92 4.79 8.69
CA ALA A 137 -3.22 5.04 9.94
C ALA A 137 -3.10 6.56 10.21
N LYS A 138 -4.13 7.34 9.82
CA LYS A 138 -4.14 8.80 10.00
C LYS A 138 -3.99 9.19 11.47
N GLY A 139 -3.19 10.22 11.78
CA GLY A 139 -2.90 10.64 13.15
C GLY A 139 -1.98 9.69 13.93
N PHE A 140 -1.48 8.62 13.31
CA PHE A 140 -0.47 7.76 13.91
C PHE A 140 0.93 8.21 13.47
N ARG A 141 1.73 8.68 14.44
CA ARG A 141 3.10 9.16 14.22
C ARG A 141 3.16 10.24 13.12
N ASP A 142 4.08 10.11 12.17
CA ASP A 142 4.33 11.01 11.04
C ASP A 142 3.58 10.58 9.76
N ALA A 143 2.55 9.73 9.86
CA ALA A 143 1.81 9.24 8.69
C ALA A 143 1.23 10.39 7.83
N ASP A 144 0.72 11.45 8.45
CA ASP A 144 0.15 12.60 7.74
C ASP A 144 1.22 13.37 6.93
N ALA A 145 2.39 13.60 7.52
CA ALA A 145 3.51 14.24 6.84
C ALA A 145 4.02 13.37 5.68
N MET A 146 4.14 12.05 5.88
CA MET A 146 4.54 11.12 4.81
C MET A 146 3.53 11.09 3.66
N ILE A 147 2.22 11.20 3.94
CA ILE A 147 1.18 11.26 2.90
C ILE A 147 1.35 12.53 2.06
N GLU A 148 1.64 13.67 2.68
CA GLU A 148 1.84 14.94 1.98
C GLU A 148 3.06 14.86 1.06
N ILE A 149 4.21 14.42 1.59
CA ILE A 149 5.44 14.22 0.81
C ILE A 149 5.21 13.22 -0.33
N ALA A 150 4.51 12.12 -0.07
CA ALA A 150 4.21 11.11 -1.09
C ALA A 150 3.31 11.68 -2.21
N LYS A 151 2.39 12.61 -1.91
CA LYS A 151 1.58 13.28 -2.94
C LYS A 151 2.44 14.18 -3.81
N GLU A 152 3.32 14.98 -3.22
CA GLU A 152 4.24 15.83 -3.97
C GLU A 152 5.16 15.02 -4.89
N GLU A 153 5.74 13.93 -4.39
CA GLU A 153 6.60 13.05 -5.20
C GLU A 153 5.81 12.34 -6.31
N LEU A 154 4.57 11.94 -6.05
CA LEU A 154 3.69 11.39 -7.07
C LEU A 154 3.39 12.41 -8.18
N GLU A 155 3.14 13.67 -7.82
CA GLU A 155 2.93 14.75 -8.80
C GLU A 155 4.19 15.06 -9.60
N LYS A 156 5.36 15.11 -8.96
CA LYS A 156 6.65 15.27 -9.66
C LYS A 156 6.88 14.14 -10.65
N LYS A 157 6.60 12.89 -10.25
CA LYS A 157 6.73 11.72 -11.12
C LYS A 157 5.78 11.81 -12.32
N ARG A 158 4.50 12.11 -12.07
CA ARG A 158 3.52 12.34 -13.14
C ARG A 158 3.97 13.42 -14.12
N ARG A 159 4.49 14.56 -13.64
CA ARG A 159 5.01 15.63 -14.50
C ARG A 159 6.17 15.18 -15.38
N LYS A 160 7.05 14.32 -14.88
CA LYS A 160 8.15 13.74 -15.66
C LYS A 160 7.66 12.74 -16.71
N ASP A 161 6.57 12.06 -16.44
CA ASP A 161 6.01 11.03 -17.34
C ASP A 161 5.11 11.62 -18.44
N ILE A 162 4.63 12.88 -18.31
CA ILE A 162 3.78 13.57 -19.31
C ILE A 162 4.31 13.44 -20.75
N PRO A 163 5.60 13.72 -21.07
CA PRO A 163 6.08 13.64 -22.45
C PRO A 163 5.94 12.23 -23.03
N TRP A 164 6.22 11.20 -22.22
CA TRP A 164 6.09 9.81 -22.63
C TRP A 164 4.63 9.41 -22.78
N ASP A 165 3.76 9.83 -21.87
CA ASP A 165 2.32 9.55 -21.95
C ASP A 165 1.68 10.18 -23.19
N VAL A 166 2.14 11.36 -23.61
CA VAL A 166 1.74 11.96 -24.90
C VAL A 166 2.22 11.11 -26.08
N VAL A 167 3.46 10.61 -26.05
CA VAL A 167 3.97 9.74 -27.11
C VAL A 167 3.17 8.44 -27.20
N PHE A 168 2.83 7.83 -26.07
CA PHE A 168 2.05 6.59 -26.03
C PHE A 168 0.56 6.78 -26.34
N SER A 169 -0.01 7.99 -26.24
CA SER A 169 -1.42 8.21 -26.55
C SER A 169 -1.73 8.32 -28.05
N LEU A 170 -0.71 8.50 -28.90
CA LEU A 170 -0.87 8.76 -30.35
C LEU A 170 -1.03 7.50 -31.22
N PRO A 171 -0.31 6.38 -31.00
CA PRO A 171 -0.33 5.23 -31.92
C PRO A 171 -1.70 4.55 -32.04
N LEU A 172 -2.40 4.35 -30.92
CA LEU A 172 -3.69 3.66 -30.91
C LEU A 172 -4.77 4.44 -31.69
N PRO A 173 -5.02 5.74 -31.42
CA PRO A 173 -5.96 6.54 -32.20
C PRO A 173 -5.56 6.66 -33.68
N ALA A 174 -4.25 6.70 -33.98
CA ALA A 174 -3.77 6.74 -35.35
C ALA A 174 -4.11 5.46 -36.13
N ALA A 175 -3.86 4.28 -35.53
CA ALA A 175 -4.25 3.00 -36.12
C ALA A 175 -5.77 2.91 -36.36
N VAL A 176 -6.57 3.32 -35.36
CA VAL A 176 -8.03 3.31 -35.48
C VAL A 176 -8.49 4.27 -36.59
N GLY A 177 -7.95 5.48 -36.64
CA GLY A 177 -8.28 6.47 -37.67
C GLY A 177 -7.94 6.01 -39.09
N LEU A 178 -6.77 5.38 -39.27
CA LEU A 178 -6.35 4.80 -40.55
C LEU A 178 -7.22 3.59 -40.94
N PHE A 179 -7.58 2.75 -39.98
CA PHE A 179 -8.47 1.61 -40.22
C PHE A 179 -9.84 2.05 -40.74
N PHE A 180 -10.48 3.04 -40.09
CA PHE A 180 -11.77 3.58 -40.56
C PHE A 180 -11.66 4.28 -41.92
N ARG A 181 -10.50 4.87 -42.22
CA ARG A 181 -10.25 5.47 -43.53
C ARG A 181 -10.18 4.42 -44.64
N GLU A 182 -9.44 3.33 -44.42
CA GLU A 182 -9.24 2.30 -45.44
C GLU A 182 -10.45 1.36 -45.58
N VAL A 183 -11.06 0.94 -44.46
CA VAL A 183 -12.16 -0.03 -44.48
C VAL A 183 -13.54 0.61 -44.69
N CYS A 184 -13.79 1.76 -44.04
CA CYS A 184 -15.10 2.41 -44.08
C CYS A 184 -15.14 3.64 -45.01
N HIS A 185 -14.03 3.98 -45.66
CA HIS A 185 -13.88 5.13 -46.56
C HIS A 185 -14.32 6.47 -45.97
N TRP A 186 -14.18 6.63 -44.66
CA TRP A 186 -14.58 7.87 -43.98
C TRP A 186 -13.79 9.08 -44.49
N PRO A 187 -14.41 10.28 -44.47
CA PRO A 187 -13.71 11.52 -44.82
C PRO A 187 -12.55 11.77 -43.86
N TRP A 188 -11.43 12.27 -44.38
CA TRP A 188 -10.25 12.62 -43.58
C TRP A 188 -10.59 13.53 -42.39
N ALA A 189 -11.53 14.47 -42.55
CA ALA A 189 -11.98 15.34 -41.48
C ALA A 189 -12.54 14.58 -40.27
N VAL A 190 -13.29 13.49 -40.50
CA VAL A 190 -13.86 12.67 -39.42
C VAL A 190 -12.77 11.85 -38.74
N CYS A 191 -11.84 11.27 -39.50
CA CYS A 191 -10.70 10.51 -38.96
C CYS A 191 -9.77 11.39 -38.11
N ILE A 192 -9.52 12.64 -38.52
CA ILE A 192 -8.70 13.60 -37.76
C ILE A 192 -9.38 13.96 -36.43
N LEU A 193 -10.70 14.22 -36.44
CA LEU A 193 -11.44 14.52 -35.22
C LEU A 193 -11.41 13.33 -34.23
N LEU A 194 -11.57 12.10 -34.72
CA LEU A 194 -11.48 10.89 -33.90
C LEU A 194 -10.08 10.68 -33.33
N PHE A 195 -9.04 10.98 -34.12
CA PHE A 195 -7.66 10.94 -33.66
C PHE A 195 -7.40 11.94 -32.54
N LEU A 196 -7.83 13.20 -32.70
CA LEU A 196 -7.65 14.25 -31.70
C LEU A 196 -8.43 13.95 -30.41
N ALA A 197 -9.68 13.51 -30.53
CA ALA A 197 -10.50 13.14 -29.38
C ALA A 197 -9.94 11.89 -28.67
N GLY A 198 -9.52 10.89 -29.45
CA GLY A 198 -8.95 9.64 -28.93
C GLY A 198 -7.62 9.86 -28.22
N SER A 199 -6.71 10.65 -28.79
CA SER A 199 -5.41 10.96 -28.19
C SER A 199 -5.53 11.79 -26.93
N ALA A 200 -6.46 12.76 -26.89
CA ALA A 200 -6.77 13.52 -25.68
C ALA A 200 -7.35 12.61 -24.57
N GLY A 201 -8.28 11.70 -24.92
CA GLY A 201 -8.86 10.74 -24.00
C GLY A 201 -7.84 9.75 -23.43
N LEU A 202 -7.03 9.15 -24.30
CA LEU A 202 -5.96 8.23 -23.90
C LEU A 202 -4.86 8.93 -23.08
N GLY A 203 -4.48 10.15 -23.45
CA GLY A 203 -3.54 10.96 -22.67
C GLY A 203 -4.04 11.25 -21.26
N TYR A 204 -5.33 11.53 -21.10
CA TYR A 204 -5.93 11.71 -19.77
C TYR A 204 -5.95 10.41 -18.94
N VAL A 205 -6.24 9.27 -19.57
CA VAL A 205 -6.22 7.97 -18.90
C VAL A 205 -4.80 7.60 -18.45
N LEU A 206 -3.79 7.84 -19.29
CA LEU A 206 -2.39 7.65 -18.95
C LEU A 206 -1.97 8.57 -17.80
N TYR A 207 -2.37 9.85 -17.84
CA TYR A 207 -2.10 10.82 -16.76
C TYR A 207 -2.68 10.41 -15.40
N ARG A 208 -3.88 9.81 -15.38
CA ARG A 208 -4.51 9.33 -14.14
C ARG A 208 -3.74 8.15 -13.53
N GLY A 209 -3.05 7.40 -14.37
CA GLY A 209 -2.20 6.27 -14.04
C GLY A 209 -2.95 5.02 -13.57
N GLY A 210 -2.20 3.96 -13.26
CA GLY A 210 -2.72 2.71 -12.68
C GLY A 210 -2.59 1.51 -13.62
N VAL A 211 -3.37 0.45 -13.38
CA VAL A 211 -3.27 -0.81 -14.17
C VAL A 211 -3.62 -0.57 -15.65
N ILE A 212 -4.60 0.30 -15.91
CA ILE A 212 -5.06 0.63 -17.27
C ILE A 212 -3.94 1.32 -18.07
N GLU A 213 -3.11 2.14 -17.42
CA GLU A 213 -1.96 2.81 -18.04
C GLU A 213 -0.96 1.79 -18.60
N ILE A 214 -0.63 0.75 -17.82
CA ILE A 214 0.29 -0.32 -18.24
C ILE A 214 -0.27 -1.04 -19.48
N ILE A 215 -1.55 -1.39 -19.45
CA ILE A 215 -2.23 -2.05 -20.58
C ILE A 215 -2.17 -1.18 -21.83
N ILE A 216 -2.49 0.12 -21.71
CA ILE A 216 -2.45 1.06 -22.84
C ILE A 216 -1.04 1.23 -23.38
N LYS A 217 -0.01 1.35 -22.52
CA LYS A 217 1.39 1.46 -22.97
C LYS A 217 1.82 0.23 -23.76
N ILE A 218 1.47 -0.98 -23.30
CA ILE A 218 1.75 -2.23 -24.01
C ILE A 218 1.04 -2.26 -25.38
N LEU A 219 -0.26 -1.95 -25.42
CA LEU A 219 -1.03 -1.93 -26.66
C LEU A 219 -0.53 -0.86 -27.63
N SER A 220 -0.13 0.30 -27.13
CA SER A 220 0.41 1.40 -27.94
C SER A 220 1.77 1.03 -28.53
N PHE A 221 2.62 0.33 -27.78
CA PHE A 221 3.88 -0.19 -28.30
C PHE A 221 3.65 -1.25 -29.39
N LEU A 222 2.71 -2.19 -29.16
CA LEU A 222 2.30 -3.20 -30.15
C LEU A 222 1.74 -2.57 -31.44
N ALA A 223 0.98 -1.49 -31.33
CA ALA A 223 0.43 -0.77 -32.48
C ALA A 223 1.48 0.10 -33.19
N ALA A 224 2.42 0.71 -32.46
CA ALA A 224 3.41 1.62 -33.02
C ALA A 224 4.32 0.95 -34.05
N GLY A 225 4.79 -0.27 -33.79
CA GLY A 225 5.68 -1.01 -34.70
C GLY A 225 5.12 -1.17 -36.12
N PRO A 226 3.93 -1.79 -36.28
CA PRO A 226 3.24 -1.92 -37.57
C PRO A 226 2.96 -0.57 -38.23
N ILE A 227 2.55 0.45 -37.47
CA ILE A 227 2.26 1.78 -38.04
C ILE A 227 3.53 2.41 -38.63
N ILE A 228 4.64 2.41 -37.88
CA ILE A 228 5.91 2.97 -38.34
C ILE A 228 6.40 2.21 -39.58
N LEU A 229 6.33 0.88 -39.56
CA LEU A 229 6.76 0.05 -40.69
C LEU A 229 5.89 0.30 -41.93
N PHE A 230 4.57 0.41 -41.77
CA PHE A 230 3.66 0.81 -42.85
C PHE A 230 4.02 2.18 -43.41
N SER A 231 4.22 3.18 -42.54
CA SER A 231 4.55 4.54 -42.98
C SER A 231 5.86 4.60 -43.78
N VAL A 232 6.89 3.88 -43.34
CA VAL A 232 8.17 3.80 -44.07
C VAL A 232 7.98 3.11 -45.42
N LEU A 233 7.29 1.97 -45.47
CA LEU A 233 7.07 1.22 -46.72
C LEU A 233 6.21 2.00 -47.73
N ALA A 234 5.10 2.57 -47.27
CA ALA A 234 4.16 3.26 -48.15
C ALA A 234 4.65 4.63 -48.62
N TYR A 235 5.31 5.41 -47.74
CA TYR A 235 5.66 6.80 -48.07
C TYR A 235 7.14 7.01 -48.42
N ALA A 236 8.08 6.25 -47.85
CA ALA A 236 9.49 6.38 -48.19
C ALA A 236 9.89 5.47 -49.35
N PHE A 237 9.34 4.26 -49.41
CA PHE A 237 9.64 3.29 -50.47
C PHE A 237 8.55 3.20 -51.56
N HIS A 238 7.47 3.97 -51.45
CA HIS A 238 6.34 4.00 -52.39
C HIS A 238 5.76 2.60 -52.71
N VAL A 239 5.82 1.68 -51.75
CA VAL A 239 5.28 0.33 -51.90
C VAL A 239 3.74 0.41 -51.92
N PRO A 240 3.05 -0.34 -52.81
CA PRO A 240 1.59 -0.36 -52.86
C PRO A 240 0.97 -0.59 -51.48
N THR A 241 -0.04 0.20 -51.13
CA THR A 241 -0.66 0.26 -49.80
C THR A 241 -1.04 -1.12 -49.26
N VAL A 242 -1.64 -1.97 -50.10
CA VAL A 242 -2.03 -3.34 -49.73
C VAL A 242 -0.83 -4.19 -49.29
N ILE A 243 0.29 -4.12 -50.02
CA ILE A 243 1.51 -4.87 -49.71
C ILE A 243 2.16 -4.32 -48.44
N SER A 244 2.19 -2.99 -48.30
CA SER A 244 2.72 -2.31 -47.11
C SER A 244 1.97 -2.70 -45.83
N VAL A 245 0.64 -2.83 -45.89
CA VAL A 245 -0.17 -3.28 -44.72
C VAL A 245 0.14 -4.73 -44.37
N ILE A 246 0.21 -5.62 -45.36
CA ILE A 246 0.51 -7.04 -45.12
C ILE A 246 1.89 -7.20 -44.48
N VAL A 247 2.91 -6.54 -45.02
CA VAL A 247 4.28 -6.60 -44.47
C VAL A 247 4.33 -5.97 -43.08
N ALA A 248 3.64 -4.85 -42.86
CA ALA A 248 3.58 -4.18 -41.56
C ALA A 248 2.97 -5.03 -40.44
N ILE A 249 2.06 -5.96 -40.75
CA ILE A 249 1.42 -6.86 -39.77
C ILE A 249 2.19 -8.18 -39.66
N VAL A 250 2.58 -8.77 -40.80
CA VAL A 250 3.19 -10.11 -40.85
C VAL A 250 4.64 -10.07 -40.39
N ALA A 251 5.42 -9.03 -40.74
CA ALA A 251 6.84 -8.97 -40.38
C ALA A 251 7.08 -8.91 -38.87
N PRO A 252 6.35 -8.09 -38.06
CA PRO A 252 6.49 -8.11 -36.61
C PRO A 252 6.11 -9.46 -35.98
N ILE A 253 5.07 -10.13 -36.49
CA ILE A 253 4.64 -11.45 -36.01
C ILE A 253 5.70 -12.50 -36.33
N ALA A 254 6.21 -12.52 -37.56
CA ALA A 254 7.28 -13.44 -37.97
C ALA A 254 8.56 -13.21 -37.16
N LEU A 255 8.93 -11.94 -36.92
CA LEU A 255 10.10 -11.58 -36.13
C LEU A 255 9.93 -12.01 -34.66
N PHE A 256 8.74 -11.87 -34.09
CA PHE A 256 8.43 -12.37 -32.74
C PHE A 256 8.54 -13.90 -32.65
N ILE A 257 8.03 -14.64 -33.64
CA ILE A 257 8.15 -16.10 -33.70
C ILE A 257 9.62 -16.53 -33.80
N VAL A 258 10.40 -15.88 -34.67
CA VAL A 258 11.84 -16.16 -34.81
C VAL A 258 12.58 -15.86 -33.51
N PHE A 259 12.25 -14.77 -32.83
CA PHE A 259 12.86 -14.41 -31.56
C PHE A 259 12.50 -15.42 -30.46
N ALA A 260 11.23 -15.84 -30.37
CA ALA A 260 10.77 -16.85 -29.42
C ALA A 260 11.50 -18.18 -29.62
N ILE A 261 11.62 -18.66 -30.86
CA ILE A 261 12.37 -19.87 -31.20
C ILE A 261 13.86 -19.71 -30.83
N SER A 262 14.45 -18.56 -31.11
CA SER A 262 15.86 -18.29 -30.80
C SER A 262 16.14 -18.26 -29.29
N THR A 263 15.22 -17.70 -28.50
CA THR A 263 15.33 -17.69 -27.03
C THR A 263 15.15 -19.08 -26.42
N GLU A 264 14.30 -19.91 -27.01
CA GLU A 264 14.10 -21.31 -26.60
C GLU A 264 15.34 -22.17 -26.93
N GLN A 265 15.98 -21.94 -28.08
CA GLN A 265 17.24 -22.59 -28.41
C GLN A 265 18.38 -22.19 -27.45
N LEU A 266 18.45 -20.91 -27.08
CA LEU A 266 19.43 -20.39 -26.13
C LEU A 266 19.22 -20.96 -24.72
N SER A 267 17.99 -21.14 -24.25
CA SER A 267 17.68 -21.71 -22.93
C SER A 267 17.98 -23.21 -22.84
N ILE A 268 17.79 -23.95 -23.94
CA ILE A 268 18.17 -25.37 -24.05
C ILE A 268 19.70 -25.52 -24.05
N LEU A 269 20.42 -24.62 -24.72
CA LEU A 269 21.89 -24.63 -24.76
C LEU A 269 22.55 -24.27 -23.41
N THR A 270 21.93 -23.41 -22.60
CA THR A 270 22.43 -23.12 -21.25
C THR A 270 22.10 -24.22 -20.24
N ASN A 271 20.96 -24.92 -20.36
CA ASN A 271 20.63 -26.04 -19.47
C ASN A 271 21.47 -27.30 -19.71
N ASN A 272 22.00 -27.50 -20.92
CA ASN A 272 22.90 -28.63 -21.23
C ASN A 272 24.38 -28.39 -20.81
N LYS A 273 24.70 -27.24 -20.21
CA LYS A 273 26.05 -26.90 -19.71
C LYS A 273 26.19 -26.95 -18.18
N ASN A 274 25.11 -27.27 -17.46
CA ASN A 274 25.12 -27.62 -16.03
C ASN A 274 24.89 -29.12 -15.87
#